data_AF-A0A7J8YC33-F1
#
_entry.id   AF-A0A7J8YC33-F1
#
_cell.length_a   1.000
_cell.length_b   1.000
_cell.length_c   1.000
_cell.angle_alpha   90.00
_cell.angle_beta   90.00
_cell.angle_gamma   90.00
#
_symmetry.space_group_name_H-M   'P 1'
#
loop_
_entity.id
_entity.type
_entity.pdbx_description
1 polymer ?
#
loop_
_entity_poly.entity_id
_entity_poly.type
_entity_poly.pdbx_seq_one_letter_code
_entity_poly.pdbx_strand_id
1 'polypeptide(L)'
;MPSFLSKSFLRLPPKSLLFPMSTVAAAKSRLRGVVFDMDGTLTVPVIDFAAMYKAVLGDVEYKRIKAENPSGIDILHHIESWSPEKQQEAYKIIADFEKQGLDRLQIMPG
;
A
#
# COMPACT_ATOMS: atom_id res chain seq x y z
N MET A 1 84.48 30.32 2.84
CA MET A 1 84.56 29.41 4.00
C MET A 1 83.59 29.90 5.06
N PRO A 2 82.89 29.08 5.89
CA PRO A 2 82.50 27.65 5.85
C PRO A 2 81.00 27.54 5.41
N SER A 3 80.36 26.43 5.01
CA SER A 3 80.29 25.00 5.40
C SER A 3 79.29 24.66 6.54
N PHE A 4 78.37 23.74 6.18
CA PHE A 4 77.48 22.88 6.98
C PHE A 4 76.37 23.59 7.81
N LEU A 5 75.11 23.15 7.81
CA LEU A 5 74.67 21.84 8.27
C LEU A 5 73.22 21.54 7.85
N SER A 6 73.04 20.30 7.41
CA SER A 6 71.77 19.56 7.29
C SER A 6 70.99 19.53 8.61
N LYS A 7 69.67 19.75 8.56
CA LYS A 7 68.70 19.06 9.42
C LYS A 7 67.40 18.81 8.67
N SER A 8 67.21 17.54 8.33
CA SER A 8 65.95 16.94 7.91
C SER A 8 64.86 17.22 8.96
N PHE A 9 63.80 17.92 8.57
CA PHE A 9 62.58 17.97 9.37
C PHE A 9 61.71 16.77 9.00
N LEU A 10 61.70 15.78 9.89
CA LEU A 10 60.72 14.69 9.89
C LEU A 10 59.32 15.30 10.02
N ARG A 11 58.54 15.28 8.94
CA ARG A 11 57.11 15.61 8.99
C ARG A 11 56.36 14.44 9.62
N LEU A 12 55.85 14.62 10.84
CA LEU A 12 54.87 13.71 11.44
C LEU A 12 53.55 13.80 10.65
N PRO A 13 52.83 12.69 10.41
CA PRO A 13 51.51 12.75 9.81
C PRO A 13 50.51 13.39 10.79
N PRO A 14 49.52 14.16 10.31
CA PRO A 14 48.46 14.65 11.18
C PRO A 14 47.64 13.46 11.69
N LYS A 15 47.39 13.42 13.00
CA LYS A 15 46.47 12.48 13.63
C LYS A 15 45.10 12.65 12.96
N SER A 16 44.65 11.63 12.26
CA SER A 16 43.27 11.58 11.75
C SER A 16 42.33 11.65 12.95
N LEU A 17 41.57 12.72 13.03
CA LEU A 17 40.41 12.79 13.92
C LEU A 17 39.40 11.78 13.37
N LEU A 18 39.39 10.59 13.96
CA LEU A 18 38.29 9.64 13.80
C LEU A 18 37.06 10.32 14.42
N PHE A 19 36.28 10.97 13.58
CA PHE A 19 34.90 11.28 13.92
C PHE A 19 34.20 9.95 14.13
N PRO A 20 33.61 9.67 15.32
CA PRO A 20 32.72 8.54 15.44
C PRO A 20 31.52 8.87 14.56
N MET A 21 31.47 8.24 13.39
CA MET A 21 30.27 8.20 12.58
C MET A 21 29.27 7.39 13.38
N SER A 22 28.48 8.08 14.21
CA SER A 22 27.33 7.51 14.87
C SER A 22 26.38 7.05 13.78
N THR A 23 26.52 5.79 13.36
CA THR A 23 25.47 5.09 12.66
C THR A 23 24.31 5.02 13.64
N VAL A 24 23.43 6.02 13.60
CA VAL A 24 22.10 5.89 14.16
C VAL A 24 21.42 4.83 13.29
N ALA A 25 21.70 3.57 13.58
CA ALA A 25 20.87 2.48 13.16
C ALA A 25 19.52 2.78 13.80
N ALA A 26 18.59 3.33 13.02
CA ALA A 26 17.25 3.62 13.47
C ALA A 26 16.71 2.30 14.05
N ALA A 27 16.58 2.26 15.37
CA ALA A 27 16.12 1.07 16.08
C ALA A 27 14.75 0.73 15.50
N LYS A 28 14.66 -0.35 14.73
CA LYS A 28 13.39 -0.78 14.12
C LYS A 28 12.39 -0.96 15.25
N SER A 29 11.26 -0.27 15.18
CA SER A 29 10.21 -0.39 16.19
C SER A 29 9.81 -1.86 16.34
N ARG A 30 9.85 -2.37 17.58
CA ARG A 30 9.46 -3.75 17.85
C ARG A 30 7.96 -3.91 17.64
N LEU A 31 7.56 -4.59 16.56
CA LEU A 31 6.18 -5.00 16.31
C LEU A 31 5.66 -5.78 17.54
N ARG A 32 4.53 -5.36 18.09
CA ARG A 32 3.94 -5.97 19.31
C ARG A 32 2.85 -6.98 18.99
N GLY A 33 2.22 -6.86 17.83
CA GLY A 33 1.17 -7.73 17.32
C GLY A 33 0.65 -7.24 15.98
N VAL A 34 -0.03 -8.13 15.26
CA VAL A 34 -0.77 -7.84 14.03
C VAL A 34 -2.16 -8.44 14.20
N VAL A 35 -3.20 -7.70 13.81
CA VAL A 35 -4.57 -8.19 13.77
C VAL A 35 -4.98 -8.20 12.31
N PHE A 36 -5.47 -9.35 11.84
CA PHE A 36 -6.05 -9.49 10.51
C PHE A 36 -7.57 -9.46 10.67
N ASP A 37 -8.22 -8.46 10.09
CA ASP A 37 -9.68 -8.42 10.01
C ASP A 37 -10.14 -9.52 9.05
N MET A 38 -10.92 -10.48 9.54
CA MET A 38 -11.45 -11.57 8.70
C MET A 38 -12.97 -11.46 8.52
N ASP A 39 -13.68 -10.84 9.46
CA ASP A 39 -15.14 -10.73 9.46
C ASP A 39 -15.64 -9.32 9.14
N GLY A 40 -14.73 -8.37 8.88
CA GLY A 40 -15.06 -7.00 8.51
C GLY A 40 -15.52 -6.16 9.71
N THR A 41 -15.04 -6.49 10.91
CA THR A 41 -15.46 -5.85 12.15
C THR A 41 -14.48 -4.77 12.62
N LEU A 42 -13.25 -4.73 12.08
CA LEU A 42 -12.24 -3.77 12.49
C LEU A 42 -12.32 -2.45 11.72
N THR A 43 -13.03 -2.43 10.60
CA THR A 43 -13.17 -1.23 9.74
C THR A 43 -14.61 -0.88 9.48
N VAL A 44 -14.89 0.42 9.34
CA VAL A 44 -16.17 0.90 8.86
C VAL A 44 -16.29 0.54 7.37
N PRO A 45 -17.39 -0.07 6.90
CA PRO A 45 -17.61 -0.31 5.48
C PRO A 45 -17.65 1.01 4.70
N VAL A 46 -16.74 1.19 3.74
CA VAL A 46 -16.58 2.45 2.99
C VAL A 46 -16.74 2.30 1.47
N ILE A 47 -16.81 1.07 0.96
CA ILE A 47 -17.06 0.80 -0.46
C ILE A 47 -18.56 0.87 -0.74
N ASP A 48 -18.96 1.70 -1.70
CA ASP A 48 -20.33 1.70 -2.24
C ASP A 48 -20.48 0.58 -3.28
N PHE A 49 -20.83 -0.61 -2.80
CA PHE A 49 -21.05 -1.77 -3.64
C PHE A 49 -22.18 -1.56 -4.66
N ALA A 50 -23.20 -0.75 -4.35
CA ALA A 50 -24.29 -0.50 -5.29
C ALA A 50 -23.82 0.35 -6.48
N ALA A 51 -23.01 1.37 -6.23
CA ALA A 51 -22.37 2.15 -7.30
C ALA A 51 -21.39 1.29 -8.11
N MET A 52 -20.60 0.43 -7.45
CA MET A 52 -19.68 -0.49 -8.13
C MET A 52 -20.42 -1.46 -9.05
N TYR A 53 -21.50 -2.10 -8.58
CA TYR A 53 -22.28 -3.03 -9.40
C TYR A 53 -22.92 -2.34 -10.60
N LYS A 54 -23.43 -1.12 -10.44
CA LYS A 54 -23.95 -0.32 -11.56
C LYS A 54 -22.87 0.05 -12.55
N ALA A 55 -21.67 0.37 -12.09
CA ALA A 55 -20.55 0.71 -12.97
C ALA A 55 -20.09 -0.51 -13.79
N VAL A 56 -20.08 -1.71 -13.19
CA VAL A 56 -19.69 -2.95 -13.88
C VAL A 56 -20.79 -3.45 -14.83
N LEU A 57 -22.04 -3.52 -14.36
CA LEU A 57 -23.14 -4.16 -15.10
C LEU A 57 -23.93 -3.19 -16.00
N GLY A 58 -23.89 -1.90 -15.69
CA GLY A 58 -24.86 -0.93 -16.18
C GLY A 58 -26.18 -0.94 -15.39
N ASP A 59 -26.92 0.17 -15.44
CA ASP A 59 -28.13 0.35 -14.63
C ASP A 59 -29.26 -0.64 -14.93
N VAL A 60 -29.43 -1.01 -16.21
CA VAL A 60 -30.51 -1.92 -16.64
C VAL A 60 -30.26 -3.31 -16.09
N GLU A 61 -29.06 -3.84 -16.30
CA GLU A 61 -28.71 -5.19 -15.89
C GLU A 61 -28.60 -5.30 -14.37
N TYR A 62 -28.06 -4.28 -13.70
CA TYR A 62 -28.06 -4.19 -12.23
C TYR A 62 -29.47 -4.33 -11.65
N LYS A 63 -30.45 -3.60 -12.20
CA LYS A 63 -31.85 -3.66 -11.72
C LYS A 63 -32.47 -5.04 -11.96
N ARG A 64 -32.20 -5.65 -13.12
CA ARG A 64 -32.69 -6.99 -13.47
C ARG A 64 -32.17 -8.04 -12.49
N ILE A 65 -30.84 -8.14 -12.34
CA ILE A 65 -30.21 -9.14 -11.46
C ILE A 65 -30.62 -8.94 -10.00
N LYS A 66 -30.71 -7.68 -9.53
CA LYS A 66 -31.14 -7.39 -8.15
C LYS A 66 -32.59 -7.79 -7.89
N ALA A 67 -33.48 -7.66 -8.88
CA ALA A 67 -34.87 -8.08 -8.75
C ALA A 67 -34.99 -9.62 -8.71
N GLU A 68 -34.14 -10.32 -9.45
CA GLU A 68 -34.07 -11.79 -9.47
C GLU A 68 -33.42 -12.37 -8.19
N ASN A 69 -32.45 -11.65 -7.59
CA ASN A 69 -31.70 -12.10 -6.42
C ASN A 69 -31.77 -11.09 -5.25
N PRO A 70 -32.78 -11.19 -4.37
CA PRO A 70 -32.94 -10.28 -3.24
C PRO A 70 -31.86 -10.45 -2.16
N SER A 71 -31.15 -11.60 -2.14
CA SER A 71 -30.07 -11.89 -1.19
C SER A 71 -28.75 -11.17 -1.51
N GLY A 72 -28.60 -10.62 -2.72
CA GLY A 72 -27.39 -9.93 -3.14
C GLY A 72 -26.92 -10.35 -4.54
N ILE A 73 -25.87 -9.70 -5.01
CA ILE A 73 -25.25 -9.96 -6.32
C ILE A 73 -23.82 -10.46 -6.06
N ASP A 74 -23.50 -11.66 -6.53
CA ASP A 74 -22.12 -12.12 -6.63
C ASP A 74 -21.53 -11.62 -7.95
N ILE A 75 -20.96 -10.41 -7.90
CA ILE A 75 -20.47 -9.74 -9.10
C ILE A 75 -19.33 -10.52 -9.78
N LEU A 76 -18.50 -11.23 -9.00
CA LEU A 76 -17.35 -11.95 -9.54
C LEU A 76 -17.81 -13.17 -10.32
N HIS A 77 -18.79 -13.90 -9.78
CA HIS A 77 -19.40 -15.02 -10.51
C HIS A 77 -20.11 -14.54 -11.78
N HIS A 78 -20.78 -13.38 -11.75
CA HIS A 78 -21.43 -12.83 -12.94
C HIS A 78 -20.44 -12.52 -14.08
N ILE A 79 -19.29 -11.93 -13.78
CA ILE A 79 -18.31 -11.52 -14.80
C ILE A 79 -17.39 -12.66 -15.26
N GLU A 80 -17.35 -13.79 -14.56
CA GLU A 80 -16.52 -14.96 -14.92
C GLU A 80 -16.87 -15.51 -16.32
N SER A 81 -18.13 -15.39 -16.72
CA SER A 81 -18.62 -15.85 -18.02
C SER A 81 -18.44 -14.85 -19.18
N TRP A 82 -17.92 -13.65 -18.90
CA TRP A 82 -17.79 -12.60 -19.92
C TRP A 82 -16.59 -12.84 -20.85
N SER A 83 -16.54 -12.09 -21.96
CA SER A 83 -15.33 -12.11 -22.79
C SER A 83 -14.13 -11.56 -22.00
N PRO A 84 -12.89 -12.00 -22.30
CA PRO A 84 -11.70 -11.56 -21.57
C PRO A 84 -11.55 -10.04 -21.49
N GLU A 85 -11.91 -9.32 -22.55
CA GLU A 85 -11.81 -7.85 -22.61
C GLU A 85 -12.80 -7.19 -21.64
N LYS A 86 -14.05 -7.68 -21.61
CA LYS A 86 -15.08 -7.18 -20.69
C LYS A 86 -14.74 -7.53 -19.25
N GLN A 87 -14.18 -8.70 -19.01
CA GLN A 87 -13.73 -9.10 -17.69
C GLN A 87 -12.60 -8.19 -17.19
N GLN A 88 -11.63 -7.87 -18.06
CA GLN A 88 -10.55 -6.94 -17.74
C GLN A 88 -11.08 -5.54 -17.41
N GLU A 89 -12.04 -5.03 -18.18
CA GLU A 89 -12.69 -3.75 -17.90
C GLU A 89 -13.44 -3.77 -16.56
N ALA A 90 -14.20 -4.84 -16.28
CA ALA A 90 -14.90 -5.01 -15.00
C ALA A 90 -13.94 -5.03 -13.81
N TYR A 91 -12.85 -5.78 -13.90
CA TYR A 91 -11.84 -5.81 -12.83
C TYR A 91 -11.16 -4.47 -12.62
N LYS A 92 -10.93 -3.69 -13.69
CA LYS A 92 -10.39 -2.34 -13.57
C LYS A 92 -11.35 -1.44 -12.77
N ILE A 93 -12.64 -1.49 -13.07
CA ILE A 93 -13.66 -0.74 -12.33
C ILE A 93 -13.67 -1.16 -10.86
N ILE A 94 -13.68 -2.47 -10.57
CA ILE A 94 -13.66 -2.99 -9.19
C ILE A 94 -12.41 -2.48 -8.45
N ALA A 95 -11.23 -2.59 -9.06
CA ALA A 95 -9.98 -2.11 -8.47
C ALA A 95 -10.00 -0.60 -8.17
N ASP A 96 -10.63 0.21 -9.02
CA ASP A 96 -10.80 1.64 -8.78
C ASP A 96 -11.71 1.93 -7.56
N PHE A 97 -12.75 1.13 -7.34
CA PHE A 97 -13.60 1.22 -6.14
C PHE A 97 -12.88 0.71 -4.89
N GLU A 98 -12.12 -0.38 -4.99
CA GLU A 98 -11.30 -0.91 -3.89
C GLU A 98 -10.24 0.11 -3.44
N LYS A 99 -9.56 0.75 -4.40
CA LYS A 99 -8.60 1.82 -4.12
C LYS A 99 -9.25 2.98 -3.39
N GLN A 100 -10.43 3.42 -3.82
CA GLN A 100 -11.19 4.46 -3.11
C GLN A 100 -11.59 4.02 -1.69
N GLY A 101 -11.94 2.74 -1.51
CA GLY A 101 -12.21 2.16 -0.20
C GLY A 101 -10.99 2.22 0.71
N LEU A 102 -9.82 1.83 0.20
CA LEU A 102 -8.55 1.92 0.93
C LEU A 102 -8.22 3.36 1.32
N ASP A 103 -8.38 4.32 0.40
CA ASP A 103 -8.09 5.74 0.65
C ASP A 103 -9.03 6.35 1.71
N ARG A 104 -10.25 5.82 1.85
CA ARG A 104 -11.27 6.28 2.81
C ARG A 104 -11.36 5.41 4.06
N LEU A 105 -10.48 4.42 4.22
CA LEU A 105 -10.56 3.42 5.27
C LEU A 105 -10.59 4.09 6.65
N GLN A 106 -11.55 3.66 7.46
CA GLN A 106 -11.73 4.12 8.84
C GLN A 106 -11.79 2.90 9.76
N ILE A 107 -11.10 3.00 10.89
CA ILE A 107 -11.17 1.98 11.93
C ILE A 107 -12.53 2.08 12.62
N MET A 108 -13.18 0.94 12.84
CA MET A 108 -14.42 0.86 13.58
C MET A 108 -14.19 1.36 15.02
N PRO A 109 -14.98 2.32 15.52
CA PRO A 109 -14.84 2.77 16.90
C PRO A 109 -15.23 1.64 17.87
N GLY A 110 -14.37 1.38 18.87
CA GLY A 110 -14.53 0.34 19.89
C GLY A 110 -13.65 0.59 21.10
#